data_AF-A0A9W7YHD8-F1
#
_entry.id   AF-A0A9W7YHD8-F1
#
_cell.length_a   1.000
_cell.length_b   1.000
_cell.length_c   1.000
_cell.angle_alpha   90.00
_cell.angle_beta   90.00
_cell.angle_gamma   90.00
#
_symmetry.space_group_name_H-M   'P 1'
#
loop_
_entity.id
_entity.type
_entity.pdbx_description
1 polymer ?
#
loop_
_entity_poly.entity_id
_entity_poly.type
_entity_poly.pdbx_seq_one_letter_code
_entity_poly.pdbx_strand_id
1 'polypeptide(L)'
;MDLSDDDIKTVTATLTAAADRPLVNAFVQLLYDSGADDTQPEGKKHARAIVEKTKPVSNGAVRTVSYLVRRRPQRIEDMLEVRVAVVGNVDAGKSTMLGVLTQGALDDGRGLARLALFKHKHEVDTGRTSSVGMEILGFNKVDGAAVRHTDIHRKVGWDAVCQRSSKIVTFLDLAGHEKYLKTTVYGMAGSAPDYVMLMVAANAGVVGMAKEHLGLALALGIPVFVVVTKIDMCPPHVLDATLKQLSRILRSSGCRKLPVAVSDRKSVVMAASRFVGQRVCPVFQVSNVTGEGVGLLQTFLNILPLASCSAASLMPKSPTPASPIASEDEAPLRYDINEIFAVP
;
A
#
# COMPACT_ATOMS: atom_id res chain seq x y z
N MET A 1 -20.72 8.90 -26.72
CA MET A 1 -21.50 9.76 -25.82
C MET A 1 -20.51 10.27 -24.80
N ASP A 2 -20.09 11.52 -24.96
CA ASP A 2 -19.16 12.13 -24.01
C ASP A 2 -19.96 12.49 -22.76
N LEU A 3 -19.56 11.94 -21.60
CA LEU A 3 -20.18 12.24 -20.31
C LEU A 3 -19.91 13.71 -19.96
N SER A 4 -20.99 14.49 -19.79
CA SER A 4 -20.87 15.88 -19.33
C SER A 4 -20.53 15.93 -17.83
N ASP A 5 -20.02 17.07 -17.36
CA ASP A 5 -19.72 17.26 -15.93
C ASP A 5 -20.97 17.14 -15.05
N ASP A 6 -22.13 17.55 -15.58
CA ASP A 6 -23.40 17.44 -14.86
C ASP A 6 -23.88 15.99 -14.81
N ASP A 7 -23.69 15.19 -15.86
CA ASP A 7 -23.96 13.76 -15.82
C ASP A 7 -23.14 13.06 -14.73
N ILE A 8 -21.87 13.45 -14.54
CA ILE A 8 -21.00 12.87 -13.51
C ILE A 8 -21.46 13.26 -12.12
N LYS A 9 -21.88 14.51 -11.91
CA LYS A 9 -22.47 14.94 -10.63
C LYS A 9 -23.75 14.16 -10.35
N THR A 10 -24.61 13.97 -11.34
CA THR A 10 -25.84 13.19 -11.20
C THR A 10 -25.53 11.72 -10.90
N VAL A 11 -24.57 11.10 -11.59
CA VAL A 11 -24.14 9.72 -11.33
C VAL A 11 -23.54 9.60 -9.93
N THR A 12 -22.67 10.53 -9.53
CA THR A 12 -22.07 10.56 -8.18
C THR A 12 -23.16 10.67 -7.12
N ALA A 13 -24.09 11.63 -7.26
CA ALA A 13 -25.20 11.80 -6.34
C ALA A 13 -26.10 10.57 -6.26
N THR A 14 -26.40 9.95 -7.41
CA THR A 14 -27.22 8.73 -7.48
C THR A 14 -26.54 7.56 -6.79
N LEU A 15 -25.23 7.37 -7.03
CA LEU A 15 -24.44 6.31 -6.40
C LEU A 15 -24.34 6.52 -4.89
N THR A 16 -24.08 7.75 -4.44
CA THR A 16 -24.04 8.09 -3.02
C THR A 16 -25.39 7.83 -2.35
N ALA A 17 -26.50 8.29 -2.95
CA ALA A 17 -27.84 8.05 -2.43
C ALA A 17 -28.22 6.55 -2.42
N ALA A 18 -27.76 5.77 -3.39
CA ALA A 18 -27.95 4.32 -3.42
C ALA A 18 -27.12 3.61 -2.34
N ALA A 19 -25.88 4.06 -2.11
CA ALA A 19 -24.95 3.50 -1.15
C ALA A 19 -25.34 3.80 0.31
N ASP A 20 -25.90 4.98 0.57
CA ASP A 20 -26.37 5.38 1.91
C ASP A 20 -27.67 4.68 2.34
N ARG A 21 -28.31 3.89 1.46
CA ARG A 21 -29.47 3.09 1.85
C ARG A 21 -29.09 2.12 2.98
N PRO A 22 -29.96 1.93 3.99
CA PRO A 22 -29.64 1.13 5.18
C PRO A 22 -29.30 -0.33 4.87
N LEU A 23 -29.81 -0.88 3.76
CA LEU A 23 -29.48 -2.23 3.28
C LEU A 23 -28.05 -2.36 2.73
N VAL A 24 -27.49 -1.30 2.16
CA VAL A 24 -26.16 -1.32 1.52
C VAL A 24 -25.11 -0.76 2.48
N ASN A 25 -25.44 0.31 3.21
CA ASN A 25 -24.60 0.98 4.20
C ASN A 25 -23.15 1.14 3.73
N ALA A 26 -22.94 1.78 2.58
CA ALA A 26 -21.63 1.99 1.98
C ALA A 26 -21.35 3.47 1.74
N PHE A 27 -20.08 3.83 1.67
CA PHE A 27 -19.66 5.13 1.14
C PHE A 27 -19.10 4.97 -0.27
N VAL A 28 -19.25 6.02 -1.06
CA VAL A 28 -18.76 6.13 -2.43
C VAL A 28 -17.74 7.25 -2.48
N GLN A 29 -16.56 6.97 -3.01
CA GLN A 29 -15.51 7.94 -3.21
C GLN A 29 -15.10 7.98 -4.67
N LEU A 30 -15.08 9.18 -5.26
CA LEU A 30 -14.53 9.37 -6.61
C LEU A 30 -13.00 9.26 -6.54
N LEU A 31 -12.43 8.30 -7.27
CA LEU A 31 -10.98 8.05 -7.31
C LEU A 31 -10.29 8.77 -8.45
N TYR A 32 -10.95 8.82 -9.62
CA TYR A 32 -10.38 9.36 -10.85
C TYR A 32 -11.47 9.78 -11.82
N ASP A 33 -11.29 10.93 -12.47
CA ASP A 33 -12.08 11.40 -13.60
C ASP A 33 -11.12 11.90 -14.68
N SER A 34 -11.18 11.27 -15.86
CA SER A 34 -10.33 11.66 -17.00
C SER A 34 -10.61 13.05 -17.57
N GLY A 35 -11.76 13.67 -17.27
CA GLY A 35 -12.09 15.02 -17.76
C GLY A 35 -11.58 16.16 -16.88
N ALA A 36 -11.35 15.90 -15.58
CA ALA A 36 -10.93 16.93 -14.62
C ALA A 36 -9.39 17.09 -14.52
N ASP A 37 -8.65 16.00 -14.74
CA ASP A 37 -7.18 15.94 -14.55
C ASP A 37 -6.36 16.69 -15.63
N ASP A 38 -6.98 17.19 -16.71
CA ASP A 38 -6.27 18.03 -17.70
C ASP A 38 -5.89 19.43 -17.16
N THR A 39 -6.32 19.80 -15.95
CA THR A 39 -6.15 21.16 -15.38
C THR A 39 -5.13 21.31 -14.25
N GLN A 40 -4.39 20.27 -13.82
CA GLN A 40 -3.30 20.43 -12.84
C GLN A 40 -1.96 19.85 -13.32
N PRO A 41 -1.09 20.68 -13.91
CA PRO A 41 0.31 20.30 -14.14
C PRO A 41 1.15 20.68 -12.90
N GLU A 42 0.92 20.04 -11.75
CA GLU A 42 1.89 20.16 -10.66
C GLU A 42 3.07 19.20 -10.93
N GLY A 43 4.24 19.77 -11.23
CA GLY A 43 5.52 19.08 -10.99
C GLY A 43 6.14 18.25 -12.14
N LYS A 44 5.75 18.42 -13.41
CA LYS A 44 6.47 17.79 -14.53
C LYS A 44 7.84 18.45 -14.79
N LYS A 45 8.84 18.20 -13.94
CA LYS A 45 10.25 18.47 -14.29
C LYS A 45 11.17 17.25 -14.25
N HIS A 46 10.81 16.13 -13.60
CA HIS A 46 11.73 14.98 -13.48
C HIS A 46 11.20 13.60 -13.90
N ALA A 47 9.93 13.44 -14.25
CA ALA A 47 9.41 12.16 -14.74
C ALA A 47 9.63 11.98 -16.26
N ARG A 48 10.88 11.76 -16.68
CA ARG A 48 11.20 11.36 -18.06
C ARG A 48 11.99 10.05 -18.07
N ALA A 49 11.39 8.98 -17.55
CA ALA A 49 11.97 7.65 -17.62
C ALA A 49 10.91 6.55 -17.55
N ILE A 50 10.85 5.75 -18.62
CA ILE A 50 10.10 4.48 -18.73
C ILE A 50 8.57 4.63 -18.70
N VAL A 51 8.04 5.56 -19.50
CA VAL A 51 6.72 5.37 -20.07
C VAL A 51 6.92 4.42 -21.25
N GLU A 52 6.48 3.16 -21.13
CA GLU A 52 6.16 2.37 -22.33
C GLU A 52 5.28 3.27 -23.18
N LYS A 53 5.74 3.61 -24.40
CA LYS A 53 4.97 4.36 -25.38
C LYS A 53 3.66 3.60 -25.62
N THR A 54 2.63 3.91 -24.83
CA THR A 54 1.26 3.63 -25.20
C THR A 54 1.04 4.44 -26.46
N LYS A 55 0.89 3.72 -27.58
CA LYS A 55 0.52 4.32 -28.87
C LYS A 55 -0.63 5.29 -28.60
N PRO A 56 -0.60 6.53 -29.12
CA PRO A 56 -1.74 7.42 -29.02
C PRO A 56 -2.87 6.72 -29.77
N VAL A 57 -3.89 6.26 -29.05
CA VAL A 57 -5.11 5.76 -29.67
C VAL A 57 -5.85 7.00 -30.15
N SER A 58 -5.63 7.36 -31.41
CA SER A 58 -6.48 8.27 -32.16
C SER A 58 -7.82 7.59 -32.40
N ASN A 59 -8.87 8.08 -31.73
CA ASN A 59 -10.28 8.19 -32.15
C ASN A 59 -11.23 7.89 -30.98
N GLY A 60 -11.90 8.95 -30.50
CA GLY A 60 -12.96 8.92 -29.47
C GLY A 60 -12.43 8.82 -28.04
N ALA A 61 -12.14 9.97 -27.41
CA ALA A 61 -11.70 10.00 -26.02
C ALA A 61 -12.86 9.63 -25.09
N VAL A 62 -13.01 8.34 -24.78
CA VAL A 62 -14.00 7.84 -23.82
C VAL A 62 -13.65 8.37 -22.43
N ARG A 63 -14.46 9.29 -21.90
CA ARG A 63 -14.32 9.78 -20.53
C ARG A 63 -14.55 8.62 -19.57
N THR A 64 -13.54 8.32 -18.74
CA THR A 64 -13.58 7.22 -17.77
C THR A 64 -13.55 7.80 -16.36
N VAL A 65 -14.53 7.38 -15.56
CA VAL A 65 -14.67 7.75 -14.16
C VAL A 65 -14.58 6.49 -13.32
N SER A 66 -13.82 6.52 -12.23
CA SER A 66 -13.63 5.38 -11.32
C SER A 66 -14.08 5.73 -9.91
N TYR A 67 -14.95 4.90 -9.35
CA TYR A 67 -15.47 5.05 -7.98
C TYR A 67 -14.99 3.91 -7.09
N LEU A 68 -14.64 4.22 -5.86
CA LEU A 68 -14.47 3.26 -4.77
C LEU A 68 -15.79 3.17 -4.02
N VAL A 69 -16.36 1.98 -3.93
CA VAL A 69 -17.52 1.70 -3.09
C VAL A 69 -17.08 0.77 -1.97
N ARG A 70 -17.26 1.18 -0.72
CA ARG A 70 -16.90 0.37 0.44
C ARG A 70 -18.01 0.40 1.48
N ARG A 71 -18.41 -0.78 1.94
CA ARG A 71 -19.37 -0.93 3.05
C ARG A 71 -18.78 -0.37 4.35
N ARG A 72 -19.60 0.34 5.11
CA ARG A 72 -19.26 0.83 6.45
C ARG A 72 -19.40 -0.36 7.41
N PRO A 73 -18.33 -0.78 8.09
CA PRO A 73 -18.40 -1.89 9.03
C PRO A 73 -19.29 -1.53 10.21
N GLN A 74 -20.21 -2.44 10.57
CA GLN A 74 -21.06 -2.30 11.76
C GLN A 74 -20.41 -2.96 12.98
N ARG A 75 -19.65 -4.04 12.76
CA ARG A 75 -18.86 -4.73 13.78
C ARG A 75 -17.37 -4.64 13.46
N ILE A 76 -16.54 -4.93 14.46
CA ILE A 76 -15.07 -4.98 14.30
C ILE A 76 -14.67 -6.11 13.36
N GLU A 77 -15.42 -7.23 13.39
CA GLU A 77 -15.20 -8.39 12.52
C GLU A 77 -15.40 -8.08 11.02
N ASP A 78 -16.26 -7.12 10.69
CA ASP A 78 -16.53 -6.70 9.31
C ASP A 78 -15.46 -5.73 8.77
N MET A 79 -14.51 -5.34 9.62
CA MET A 79 -13.51 -4.35 9.27
C MET A 79 -12.47 -4.94 8.32
N LEU A 80 -12.25 -4.26 7.19
CA LEU A 80 -11.22 -4.68 6.24
C LEU A 80 -9.84 -4.34 6.83
N GLU A 81 -9.08 -5.36 7.22
CA GLU A 81 -7.69 -5.23 7.63
C GLU A 81 -6.76 -5.77 6.54
N VAL A 82 -5.85 -4.93 6.05
CA VAL A 82 -4.78 -5.33 5.12
C VAL A 82 -3.45 -5.27 5.84
N ARG A 83 -2.71 -6.37 5.86
CA ARG A 83 -1.38 -6.43 6.49
C ARG A 83 -0.28 -6.22 5.46
N VAL A 84 0.57 -5.23 5.68
CA VAL A 84 1.66 -4.85 4.78
C VAL A 84 3.00 -4.96 5.50
N ALA A 85 3.84 -5.88 5.05
CA ALA A 85 5.22 -5.96 5.55
C ALA A 85 6.11 -4.93 4.88
N VAL A 86 6.81 -4.12 5.69
CA VAL A 86 7.73 -3.08 5.22
C VAL A 86 9.14 -3.61 5.27
N VAL A 87 9.74 -3.80 4.10
CA VAL A 87 11.07 -4.39 3.96
C VAL A 87 11.97 -3.55 3.08
N GLY A 88 13.27 -3.64 3.28
CA GLY A 88 14.25 -2.92 2.47
C GLY A 88 15.59 -2.78 3.16
N ASN A 89 16.59 -2.26 2.44
CA ASN A 89 17.94 -2.12 2.95
C ASN A 89 18.02 -1.19 4.18
N VAL A 90 19.14 -1.25 4.90
CA VAL A 90 19.49 -0.23 5.91
C VAL A 90 19.43 1.16 5.26
N ASP A 91 18.91 2.14 6.00
CA ASP A 91 18.75 3.53 5.57
C ASP A 91 17.83 3.78 4.36
N ALA A 92 17.04 2.79 3.92
CA ALA A 92 15.99 2.98 2.91
C ALA A 92 14.83 3.89 3.38
N GLY A 93 14.80 4.26 4.67
CA GLY A 93 13.77 5.14 5.24
C GLY A 93 12.47 4.43 5.63
N LYS A 94 12.54 3.15 6.02
CA LYS A 94 11.38 2.31 6.41
C LYS A 94 10.55 2.92 7.53
N SER A 95 11.13 3.01 8.72
CA SER A 95 10.46 3.58 9.89
C SER A 95 10.16 5.08 9.69
N THR A 96 10.98 5.80 8.93
CA THR A 96 10.69 7.21 8.60
C THR A 96 9.40 7.32 7.78
N MET A 97 9.22 6.49 6.75
CA MET A 97 8.00 6.51 5.94
C MET A 97 6.77 6.06 6.74
N LEU A 98 6.93 5.06 7.60
CA LEU A 98 5.86 4.65 8.50
C LEU A 98 5.44 5.79 9.43
N GLY A 99 6.40 6.52 10.00
CA GLY A 99 6.10 7.68 10.84
C GLY A 99 5.35 8.76 10.07
N VAL A 100 5.75 9.05 8.83
CA VAL A 100 5.03 10.02 7.97
C VAL A 100 3.61 9.56 7.66
N LEU A 101 3.40 8.26 7.39
CA LEU A 101 2.08 7.72 7.10
C LEU A 101 1.16 7.72 8.32
N THR A 102 1.65 7.30 9.48
CA THR A 102 0.84 7.09 10.68
C THR A 102 0.69 8.34 11.55
N GLN A 103 1.64 9.27 11.51
CA GLN A 103 1.55 10.55 12.23
C GLN A 103 1.04 11.70 11.36
N GLY A 104 1.27 11.63 10.05
CA GLY A 104 0.83 12.65 9.09
C GLY A 104 1.70 13.92 9.09
N ALA A 105 2.78 13.93 9.85
CA ALA A 105 3.82 14.95 9.77
C ALA A 105 4.92 14.51 8.80
N LEU A 106 5.42 15.43 7.98
CA LEU A 106 6.57 15.18 7.13
C LEU A 106 7.84 15.09 7.97
N ASP A 107 8.84 14.40 7.44
CA ASP A 107 10.13 14.25 8.09
C ASP A 107 10.98 15.51 7.90
N ASP A 108 11.78 15.85 8.91
CA ASP A 108 12.70 17.00 8.88
C ASP A 108 14.02 16.67 8.12
N GLY A 109 14.11 15.48 7.53
CA GLY A 109 15.31 14.96 6.88
C GLY A 109 16.37 14.44 7.87
N ARG A 110 16.14 14.57 9.18
CA ARG A 110 17.00 14.02 10.24
C ARG A 110 16.36 12.79 10.91
N GLY A 111 15.13 12.46 10.53
CA GLY A 111 14.41 11.29 11.02
C GLY A 111 13.56 11.58 12.25
N LEU A 112 13.04 12.80 12.39
CA LEU A 112 12.04 13.12 13.42
C LEU A 112 10.84 12.17 13.36
N ALA A 113 10.39 11.79 12.16
CA ALA A 113 9.23 10.92 11.99
C ALA A 113 9.46 9.49 12.52
N ARG A 114 10.70 8.95 12.43
CA ARG A 114 11.01 7.60 12.93
C ARG A 114 11.23 7.54 14.44
N LEU A 115 11.63 8.65 15.07
CA LEU A 115 11.86 8.69 16.52
C LEU A 115 10.59 8.33 17.31
N ALA A 116 9.42 8.65 16.77
CA ALA A 116 8.16 8.33 17.40
C ALA A 116 7.79 6.84 17.35
N LEU A 117 8.46 6.06 16.50
CA LEU A 117 8.22 4.61 16.35
C LEU A 117 9.21 3.75 17.14
N PHE A 118 10.34 4.31 17.56
CA PHE A 118 11.35 3.55 18.29
C PHE A 118 10.86 3.15 19.68
N LYS A 119 10.97 1.86 19.97
CA LYS A 119 10.49 1.26 21.21
C LYS A 119 11.60 1.11 22.23
N HIS A 120 12.84 0.90 21.77
CA HIS A 120 13.96 0.60 22.64
C HIS A 120 15.02 1.72 22.62
N LYS A 121 15.71 1.88 23.76
CA LYS A 121 16.74 2.92 23.91
C LYS A 121 17.86 2.80 22.87
N HIS A 122 18.31 1.57 22.57
CA HIS A 122 19.35 1.35 21.57
C HIS A 122 18.90 1.67 20.14
N GLU A 123 17.59 1.70 19.85
CA GLU A 123 17.09 2.14 18.53
C GLU A 123 17.21 3.66 18.39
N VAL A 124 16.95 4.39 19.48
CA VAL A 124 17.16 5.85 19.54
C VAL A 124 18.64 6.18 19.41
N ASP A 125 19.51 5.46 20.12
CA ASP A 125 20.95 5.69 20.11
C ASP A 125 21.59 5.35 18.75
N THR A 126 21.18 4.24 18.13
CA THR A 126 21.74 3.77 16.85
C THR A 126 21.02 4.31 15.61
N GLY A 127 19.80 4.83 15.77
CA GLY A 127 18.93 5.25 14.68
C GLY A 127 18.41 4.09 13.81
N ARG A 128 18.43 2.84 14.32
CA ARG A 128 18.10 1.62 13.57
C ARG A 128 17.06 0.77 14.30
N THR A 129 16.06 0.30 13.56
CA THR A 129 15.05 -0.65 14.05
C THR A 129 15.67 -2.03 14.27
N SER A 130 15.34 -2.62 15.42
CA SER A 130 15.90 -3.88 15.91
C SER A 130 14.85 -4.97 16.14
N SER A 131 13.59 -4.59 16.34
CA SER A 131 12.46 -5.49 16.57
C SER A 131 11.39 -5.34 15.48
N VAL A 132 10.42 -6.25 15.47
CA VAL A 132 9.24 -6.14 14.59
C VAL A 132 8.28 -5.11 15.20
N GLY A 133 8.10 -3.99 14.52
CA GLY A 133 7.11 -2.98 14.88
C GLY A 133 5.76 -3.28 14.24
N MET A 134 4.67 -2.89 14.90
CA MET A 134 3.34 -2.88 14.30
C MET A 134 2.80 -1.46 14.41
N GLU A 135 2.34 -0.92 13.29
CA GLU A 135 1.79 0.42 13.20
C GLU A 135 0.54 0.39 12.32
N ILE A 136 -0.46 1.21 12.61
CA ILE A 136 -1.73 1.17 11.88
C ILE A 136 -2.02 2.50 11.17
N LEU A 137 -2.65 2.40 10.01
CA LEU A 137 -3.22 3.51 9.27
C LEU A 137 -4.67 3.21 8.96
N GLY A 138 -5.56 4.07 9.43
CA GLY A 138 -6.98 3.98 9.16
C GLY A 138 -7.39 4.74 7.91
N PHE A 139 -8.48 4.32 7.26
CA PHE A 139 -9.18 5.12 6.26
C PHE A 139 -10.61 5.38 6.70
N ASN A 140 -11.02 6.64 6.76
CA ASN A 140 -12.29 7.10 7.31
C ASN A 140 -13.50 6.43 6.63
N LYS A 141 -14.61 6.27 7.38
CA LYS A 141 -15.90 5.75 6.91
C LYS A 141 -16.69 6.73 6.03
N VAL A 142 -16.34 8.02 6.07
CA VAL A 142 -17.06 9.09 5.35
C VAL A 142 -16.34 9.42 4.04
N ASP A 143 -15.11 9.94 4.14
CA ASP A 143 -14.41 10.51 2.98
C ASP A 143 -13.28 9.62 2.44
N GLY A 144 -13.01 8.48 3.09
CA GLY A 144 -11.84 7.65 2.79
C GLY A 144 -10.49 8.33 3.09
N ALA A 145 -10.48 9.44 3.83
CA ALA A 145 -9.28 10.12 4.27
C ALA A 145 -8.48 9.30 5.29
N ALA A 146 -7.17 9.47 5.31
CA ALA A 146 -6.29 8.80 6.26
C ALA A 146 -6.56 9.25 7.72
N VAL A 147 -6.83 8.29 8.61
CA VAL A 147 -7.00 8.46 10.06
C VAL A 147 -5.72 8.00 10.75
N ARG A 148 -5.17 8.86 11.60
CA ARG A 148 -3.78 8.77 12.10
C ARG A 148 -3.73 8.77 13.63
N HIS A 149 -2.56 8.42 14.19
CA HIS A 149 -2.32 8.44 15.64
C HIS A 149 -2.24 9.84 16.24
N THR A 150 -1.96 10.84 15.42
CA THR A 150 -1.85 12.24 15.84
C THR A 150 -2.71 13.10 14.94
N ASP A 151 -4.01 13.10 15.18
CA ASP A 151 -4.89 14.08 14.55
C ASP A 151 -4.76 15.39 15.31
N ILE A 152 -4.28 16.44 14.62
CA ILE A 152 -4.22 17.91 14.83
C ILE A 152 -4.14 18.45 16.29
N HIS A 153 -4.82 17.86 17.28
CA HIS A 153 -4.86 18.28 18.67
C HIS A 153 -4.80 17.16 19.75
N ARG A 154 -4.66 15.86 19.42
CA ARG A 154 -4.55 14.78 20.46
C ARG A 154 -3.75 13.56 20.00
N LYS A 155 -3.03 12.90 20.92
CA LYS A 155 -2.55 11.52 20.73
C LYS A 155 -3.75 10.58 20.79
N VAL A 156 -4.06 9.95 19.67
CA VAL A 156 -5.17 9.03 19.45
C VAL A 156 -4.63 7.60 19.53
N GLY A 157 -5.13 6.82 20.49
CA GLY A 157 -4.81 5.40 20.61
C GLY A 157 -5.36 4.58 19.45
N TRP A 158 -4.90 3.34 19.32
CA TRP A 158 -5.29 2.45 18.22
C TRP A 158 -6.81 2.25 18.16
N ASP A 159 -7.48 2.15 19.31
CA ASP A 159 -8.94 1.97 19.40
C ASP A 159 -9.73 3.05 18.65
N ALA A 160 -9.32 4.31 18.79
CA ALA A 160 -10.00 5.43 18.17
C ALA A 160 -9.73 5.51 16.66
N VAL A 161 -8.55 5.05 16.19
CA VAL A 161 -8.28 4.88 14.76
C VAL A 161 -9.20 3.79 14.20
N CYS A 162 -9.34 2.66 14.88
CA CYS A 162 -10.21 1.56 14.46
C CYS A 162 -11.68 1.98 14.40
N GLN A 163 -12.19 2.66 15.42
CA GLN A 163 -13.60 3.10 15.48
C GLN A 163 -13.98 4.05 14.35
N ARG A 164 -13.07 4.95 13.94
CA ARG A 164 -13.31 5.96 12.90
C ARG A 164 -13.08 5.45 11.49
N SER A 165 -12.48 4.26 11.34
CA SER A 165 -12.04 3.76 10.04
C SER A 165 -13.00 2.72 9.45
N SER A 166 -13.10 2.68 8.12
CA SER A 166 -13.77 1.63 7.35
C SER A 166 -12.81 0.52 6.92
N LYS A 167 -11.51 0.84 6.90
CA LYS A 167 -10.42 -0.06 6.53
C LYS A 167 -9.19 0.31 7.37
N ILE A 168 -8.45 -0.70 7.78
CA ILE A 168 -7.14 -0.56 8.43
C ILE A 168 -6.09 -1.14 7.50
N VAL A 169 -4.96 -0.45 7.43
CA VAL A 169 -3.71 -1.00 6.93
C VAL A 169 -2.77 -1.15 8.12
N THR A 170 -2.45 -2.39 8.45
CA THR A 170 -1.50 -2.73 9.52
C THR A 170 -0.14 -2.92 8.87
N PHE A 171 0.82 -2.09 9.24
CA PHE A 171 2.19 -2.17 8.80
C PHE A 171 3.03 -2.99 9.77
N LEU A 172 3.84 -3.88 9.22
CA LEU A 172 4.88 -4.59 9.97
C LEU A 172 6.21 -3.91 9.64
N ASP A 173 6.78 -3.16 10.60
CA ASP A 173 8.11 -2.56 10.46
C ASP A 173 9.17 -3.63 10.69
N LEU A 174 9.85 -4.04 9.62
CA LEU A 174 10.87 -5.07 9.69
C LEU A 174 12.27 -4.47 9.62
N ALA A 175 13.17 -5.03 10.42
CA ALA A 175 14.54 -4.55 10.54
C ALA A 175 15.29 -4.66 9.20
N GLY A 176 16.07 -3.62 8.87
CA GLY A 176 16.77 -3.54 7.58
C GLY A 176 18.18 -4.13 7.56
N HIS A 177 18.73 -4.48 8.72
CA HIS A 177 20.13 -4.90 8.86
C HIS A 177 20.23 -6.42 8.84
N GLU A 178 21.25 -6.95 8.17
CA GLU A 178 21.53 -8.40 8.07
C GLU A 178 21.53 -9.14 9.42
N LYS A 179 21.95 -8.47 10.51
CA LYS A 179 21.95 -9.02 11.87
C LYS A 179 20.55 -9.43 12.34
N TYR A 180 19.52 -8.76 11.82
CA TYR A 180 18.12 -8.95 12.18
C TYR A 180 17.32 -9.67 11.06
N LEU A 181 18.00 -10.34 10.13
CA LEU A 181 17.35 -11.11 9.07
C LEU A 181 16.42 -12.19 9.65
N LYS A 182 16.85 -12.89 10.70
CA LYS A 182 16.02 -13.90 11.38
C LYS A 182 14.69 -13.31 11.89
N THR A 183 14.76 -12.13 12.51
CA THR A 183 13.61 -11.37 12.97
C THR A 183 12.68 -10.99 11.82
N THR A 184 13.25 -10.59 10.67
CA THR A 184 12.51 -10.25 9.46
C THR A 184 11.79 -11.46 8.87
N VAL A 185 12.47 -12.61 8.77
CA VAL A 185 11.88 -13.87 8.31
C VAL A 185 10.73 -14.28 9.23
N TYR A 186 10.93 -14.20 10.55
CA TYR A 186 9.88 -14.50 11.52
C TYR A 186 8.67 -13.57 11.38
N GLY A 187 8.89 -12.26 11.23
CA GLY A 187 7.82 -11.29 11.02
C GLY A 187 7.05 -11.52 9.72
N MET A 188 7.73 -11.89 8.63
CA MET A 188 7.08 -12.20 7.35
C MET A 188 6.34 -13.54 7.37
N ALA A 189 6.87 -14.56 8.02
CA ALA A 189 6.25 -15.88 8.08
C ALA A 189 5.11 -15.94 9.10
N GLY A 190 5.34 -15.48 10.34
CA GLY A 190 4.38 -15.60 11.44
C GLY A 190 3.23 -14.60 11.39
N SER A 191 3.43 -13.41 10.82
CA SER A 191 2.33 -12.42 10.68
C SER A 191 1.55 -12.55 9.37
N ALA A 192 1.97 -13.44 8.46
CA ALA A 192 1.33 -13.72 7.16
C ALA A 192 0.78 -12.45 6.46
N PRO A 193 1.66 -11.51 6.06
CA PRO A 193 1.25 -10.25 5.46
C PRO A 193 0.63 -10.48 4.08
N ASP A 194 -0.42 -9.72 3.76
CA ASP A 194 -1.09 -9.76 2.47
C ASP A 194 -0.21 -9.21 1.35
N TYR A 195 0.61 -8.20 1.68
CA TYR A 195 1.47 -7.51 0.73
C TYR A 195 2.82 -7.17 1.33
N VAL A 196 3.81 -7.00 0.45
CA VAL A 196 5.13 -6.49 0.83
C VAL A 196 5.37 -5.13 0.17
N MET A 197 5.68 -4.15 1.01
CA MET A 197 6.19 -2.85 0.60
C MET A 197 7.72 -2.88 0.59
N LEU A 198 8.31 -3.04 -0.59
CA LEU A 198 9.77 -3.01 -0.76
C LEU A 198 10.24 -1.55 -0.87
N MET A 199 10.98 -1.10 0.13
CA MET A 199 11.54 0.24 0.19
C MET A 199 12.97 0.28 -0.33
N VAL A 200 13.22 1.22 -1.25
CA VAL A 200 14.50 1.40 -1.93
C VAL A 200 14.86 2.88 -1.89
N ALA A 201 16.04 3.23 -1.39
CA ALA A 201 16.48 4.62 -1.48
C ALA A 201 16.92 4.95 -2.92
N ALA A 202 16.50 6.11 -3.44
CA ALA A 202 16.82 6.56 -4.79
C ALA A 202 18.34 6.63 -5.06
N ASN A 203 19.13 6.98 -4.05
CA ASN A 203 20.58 7.14 -4.13
C ASN A 203 21.36 5.82 -4.04
N ALA A 204 20.84 4.82 -3.33
CA ALA A 204 21.52 3.54 -3.11
C ALA A 204 21.06 2.44 -4.09
N GLY A 205 19.80 2.50 -4.53
CA GLY A 205 19.19 1.45 -5.35
C GLY A 205 19.00 0.12 -4.62
N VAL A 206 18.79 -0.96 -5.39
CA VAL A 206 18.48 -2.30 -4.86
C VAL A 206 19.78 -3.05 -4.53
N VAL A 207 20.25 -2.92 -3.28
CA VAL A 207 21.52 -3.50 -2.80
C VAL A 207 21.31 -4.19 -1.45
N GLY A 208 22.18 -5.18 -1.15
CA GLY A 208 22.21 -5.89 0.13
C GLY A 208 20.86 -6.53 0.47
N MET A 209 20.38 -6.23 1.67
CA MET A 209 19.13 -6.78 2.23
C MET A 209 17.90 -6.52 1.37
N ALA A 210 17.88 -5.48 0.52
CA ALA A 210 16.75 -5.25 -0.38
C ALA A 210 16.54 -6.40 -1.38
N LYS A 211 17.63 -7.05 -1.84
CA LYS A 211 17.54 -8.23 -2.72
C LYS A 211 17.09 -9.46 -1.96
N GLU A 212 17.60 -9.66 -0.74
CA GLU A 212 17.23 -10.79 0.11
C GLU A 212 15.75 -10.72 0.49
N HIS A 213 15.28 -9.56 0.95
CA HIS A 213 13.88 -9.36 1.30
C HIS A 213 12.94 -9.50 0.09
N LEU A 214 13.35 -9.05 -1.09
CA LEU A 214 12.61 -9.31 -2.32
C LEU A 214 12.56 -10.82 -2.63
N GLY A 215 13.67 -11.53 -2.47
CA GLY A 215 13.74 -12.99 -2.62
C GLY A 215 12.81 -13.71 -1.65
N LEU A 216 12.78 -13.31 -0.37
CA LEU A 216 11.88 -13.85 0.65
C LEU A 216 10.41 -13.60 0.29
N ALA A 217 10.05 -12.39 -0.12
CA ALA A 217 8.68 -12.08 -0.52
C ALA A 217 8.22 -12.94 -1.71
N LEU A 218 9.09 -13.15 -2.70
CA LEU A 218 8.82 -14.02 -3.84
C LEU A 218 8.71 -15.49 -3.46
N ALA A 219 9.57 -15.96 -2.55
CA ALA A 219 9.55 -17.34 -2.05
C ALA A 219 8.27 -17.64 -1.25
N LEU A 220 7.76 -16.66 -0.50
CA LEU A 220 6.50 -16.74 0.22
C LEU A 220 5.26 -16.51 -0.67
N GLY A 221 5.46 -16.17 -1.96
CA GLY A 221 4.36 -15.92 -2.89
C GLY A 221 3.57 -14.63 -2.63
N ILE A 222 4.13 -13.71 -1.84
CA ILE A 222 3.43 -12.49 -1.42
C ILE A 222 3.59 -11.40 -2.49
N PRO A 223 2.52 -10.72 -2.93
CA PRO A 223 2.63 -9.65 -3.92
C PRO A 223 3.42 -8.45 -3.39
N VAL A 224 4.32 -7.93 -4.24
CA VAL A 224 5.27 -6.86 -3.86
C VAL A 224 4.98 -5.59 -4.66
N PHE A 225 4.90 -4.46 -3.98
CA PHE A 225 5.00 -3.13 -4.59
C PHE A 225 6.23 -2.41 -4.07
N VAL A 226 6.80 -1.51 -4.86
CA VAL A 226 8.07 -0.84 -4.55
C VAL A 226 7.82 0.64 -4.26
N VAL A 227 8.47 1.15 -3.23
CA VAL A 227 8.50 2.58 -2.90
C VAL A 227 9.96 3.05 -2.96
N VAL A 228 10.23 3.93 -3.90
CA VAL A 228 11.53 4.60 -4.07
C VAL A 228 11.53 5.89 -3.25
N THR A 229 12.32 5.94 -2.18
CA THR A 229 12.37 7.07 -1.24
C THR A 229 13.55 8.01 -1.52
N LYS A 230 13.58 9.16 -0.83
CA LYS A 230 14.66 10.16 -0.89
C LYS A 230 14.88 10.75 -2.28
N ILE A 231 13.80 10.91 -3.05
CA ILE A 231 13.85 11.52 -4.38
C ILE A 231 14.26 13.01 -4.31
N ASP A 232 14.04 13.66 -3.16
CA ASP A 232 14.43 15.05 -2.88
C ASP A 232 15.94 15.27 -2.81
N MET A 233 16.72 14.27 -2.37
CA MET A 233 18.18 14.37 -2.24
C MET A 233 18.92 13.79 -3.45
N CYS A 234 18.22 13.10 -4.35
CA CYS A 234 18.84 12.32 -5.42
C CYS A 234 18.87 13.11 -6.74
N PRO A 235 20.05 13.29 -7.37
CA PRO A 235 20.11 13.88 -8.70
C PRO A 235 19.27 13.08 -9.72
N PRO A 236 18.57 13.72 -10.67
CA PRO A 236 17.67 13.04 -11.60
C PRO A 236 18.31 11.91 -12.42
N HIS A 237 19.59 12.04 -12.77
CA HIS A 237 20.32 11.01 -13.52
C HIS A 237 20.57 9.74 -12.70
N VAL A 238 20.79 9.87 -11.38
CA VAL A 238 20.96 8.74 -10.46
C VAL A 238 19.62 8.06 -10.25
N LEU A 239 18.55 8.83 -10.05
CA LEU A 239 17.20 8.30 -9.92
C LEU A 239 16.78 7.47 -11.15
N ASP A 240 17.01 7.99 -12.36
CA ASP A 240 16.74 7.26 -13.61
C ASP A 240 17.57 5.95 -13.71
N ALA A 241 18.85 6.00 -13.34
CA ALA A 241 19.68 4.79 -13.29
C ALA A 241 19.13 3.75 -12.28
N THR A 242 18.68 4.20 -11.11
CA THR A 242 18.06 3.35 -10.08
C THR A 242 16.75 2.74 -10.56
N LEU A 243 15.88 3.51 -11.22
CA LEU A 243 14.62 3.01 -11.79
C LEU A 243 14.85 1.99 -12.91
N LYS A 244 15.86 2.23 -13.77
CA LYS A 244 16.29 1.26 -14.79
C LYS A 244 16.83 -0.02 -14.17
N GLN A 245 17.64 0.10 -13.12
CA GLN A 245 18.14 -1.05 -12.36
C GLN A 245 16.99 -1.85 -11.76
N LEU A 246 16.07 -1.18 -11.05
CA LEU A 246 14.89 -1.79 -10.44
C LEU A 246 14.08 -2.55 -11.49
N SER A 247 13.81 -1.91 -12.63
CA SER A 247 13.04 -2.50 -13.73
C SER A 247 13.69 -3.77 -14.28
N ARG A 248 15.03 -3.78 -14.40
CA ARG A 248 15.79 -4.94 -14.85
C ARG A 248 15.74 -6.09 -13.83
N ILE A 249 15.84 -5.78 -12.54
CA ILE A 249 15.76 -6.80 -11.48
C ILE A 249 14.35 -7.42 -11.45
N LEU A 250 13.30 -6.59 -11.48
CA LEU A 250 11.91 -7.06 -11.44
C LEU A 250 11.53 -7.91 -12.66
N ARG A 251 12.05 -7.57 -13.85
CA ARG A 251 11.83 -8.34 -15.08
C ARG A 251 12.71 -9.58 -15.20
N SER A 252 13.73 -9.72 -14.35
CA SER A 252 14.63 -10.88 -14.39
C SER A 252 13.87 -12.20 -14.18
N SER A 253 14.46 -13.30 -14.62
CA SER A 253 13.87 -14.65 -14.57
C SER A 253 13.48 -15.10 -13.16
N GLY A 254 14.11 -14.53 -12.12
CA GLY A 254 13.82 -14.82 -10.72
C GLY A 254 12.60 -14.09 -10.16
N CYS A 255 12.25 -12.91 -10.70
CA CYS A 255 11.13 -12.10 -10.20
C CYS A 255 9.88 -12.21 -11.11
N ARG A 256 10.08 -12.19 -12.44
CA ARG A 256 9.02 -12.22 -13.47
C ARG A 256 7.89 -11.20 -13.25
N LYS A 257 8.19 -10.07 -12.60
CA LYS A 257 7.25 -8.98 -12.35
C LYS A 257 7.36 -7.91 -13.43
N LEU A 258 6.22 -7.30 -13.76
CA LEU A 258 6.13 -6.16 -14.67
C LEU A 258 6.11 -4.87 -13.84
N PRO A 259 7.21 -4.09 -13.82
CA PRO A 259 7.25 -2.80 -13.13
C PRO A 259 6.32 -1.79 -13.82
N VAL A 260 5.46 -1.13 -13.05
CA VAL A 260 4.59 -0.04 -13.51
C VAL A 260 4.89 1.19 -12.67
N ALA A 261 5.45 2.23 -13.28
CA ALA A 261 5.69 3.50 -12.60
C ALA A 261 4.35 4.20 -12.33
N VAL A 262 4.17 4.65 -11.09
CA VAL A 262 2.95 5.32 -10.64
C VAL A 262 3.27 6.80 -10.42
N SER A 263 2.78 7.65 -11.33
CA SER A 263 2.93 9.11 -11.31
C SER A 263 1.61 9.84 -11.13
N ASP A 264 0.50 9.22 -11.55
CA ASP A 264 -0.80 9.88 -11.65
C ASP A 264 -1.89 9.03 -10.99
N ARG A 265 -3.00 9.65 -10.59
CA ARG A 265 -4.15 8.94 -9.97
C ARG A 265 -4.70 7.82 -10.86
N LYS A 266 -4.74 8.03 -12.18
CA LYS A 266 -5.10 6.97 -13.15
C LYS A 266 -4.21 5.74 -13.01
N SER A 267 -2.90 5.96 -12.93
CA SER A 267 -1.92 4.88 -12.81
C SER A 267 -2.05 4.14 -11.48
N VAL A 268 -2.43 4.84 -10.40
CA VAL A 268 -2.74 4.23 -9.09
C VAL A 268 -3.93 3.26 -9.21
N VAL A 269 -5.04 3.71 -9.79
CA VAL A 269 -6.26 2.87 -9.93
C VAL A 269 -5.96 1.65 -10.80
N MET A 270 -5.31 1.84 -11.95
CA MET A 270 -4.92 0.76 -12.85
C MET A 270 -3.95 -0.23 -12.21
N ALA A 271 -2.99 0.28 -11.43
CA ALA A 271 -2.05 -0.53 -10.69
C ALA A 271 -2.78 -1.38 -9.65
N ALA A 272 -3.65 -0.79 -8.84
CA ALA A 272 -4.40 -1.49 -7.79
C ALA A 272 -5.31 -2.60 -8.36
N SER A 273 -6.04 -2.34 -9.45
CA SER A 273 -6.90 -3.35 -10.07
C SER A 273 -6.12 -4.52 -10.66
N ARG A 274 -4.92 -4.28 -11.21
CA ARG A 274 -4.08 -5.34 -11.81
C ARG A 274 -3.14 -6.01 -10.81
N PHE A 275 -2.98 -5.46 -9.62
CA PHE A 275 -2.06 -5.95 -8.60
C PHE A 275 -2.44 -7.34 -8.10
N VAL A 276 -3.74 -7.65 -8.08
CA VAL A 276 -4.30 -8.96 -7.70
C VAL A 276 -3.75 -10.09 -8.58
N GLY A 277 -3.48 -9.81 -9.86
CA GLY A 277 -2.92 -10.79 -10.80
C GLY A 277 -1.46 -11.17 -10.53
N GLN A 278 -0.86 -10.65 -9.45
CA GLN A 278 0.50 -10.87 -8.93
C GLN A 278 1.66 -10.59 -9.91
N ARG A 279 1.40 -10.37 -11.19
CA ARG A 279 2.42 -10.10 -12.21
C ARG A 279 2.85 -8.64 -12.22
N VAL A 280 1.95 -7.72 -11.92
CA VAL A 280 2.24 -6.27 -11.91
C VAL A 280 2.90 -5.90 -10.59
N CYS A 281 3.96 -5.09 -10.67
CA CYS A 281 4.65 -4.52 -9.51
C CYS A 281 4.61 -2.98 -9.62
N PRO A 282 3.72 -2.31 -8.89
CA PRO A 282 3.64 -0.86 -8.85
C PRO A 282 4.91 -0.27 -8.23
N VAL A 283 5.43 0.81 -8.81
CA VAL A 283 6.62 1.53 -8.35
C VAL A 283 6.23 2.97 -8.06
N PHE A 284 6.27 3.35 -6.79
CA PHE A 284 6.00 4.71 -6.32
C PHE A 284 7.31 5.46 -6.10
N GLN A 285 7.32 6.74 -6.41
CA GLN A 285 8.41 7.66 -6.08
C GLN A 285 7.92 8.56 -4.95
N VAL A 286 8.65 8.61 -3.84
CA VAL A 286 8.20 9.30 -2.62
C VAL A 286 9.34 10.10 -2.00
N SER A 287 9.01 11.29 -1.51
CA SER A 287 9.86 12.04 -0.59
C SER A 287 9.14 12.23 0.74
N ASN A 288 9.78 11.79 1.81
CA ASN A 288 9.27 11.97 3.17
C ASN A 288 9.43 13.41 3.67
N VAL A 289 10.33 14.19 3.05
CA VAL A 289 10.64 15.57 3.44
C VAL A 289 9.74 16.55 2.71
N THR A 290 9.59 16.41 1.39
CA THR A 290 8.73 17.31 0.59
C THR A 290 7.28 16.87 0.55
N GLY A 291 6.99 15.59 0.87
CA GLY A 291 5.65 15.00 0.75
C GLY A 291 5.28 14.56 -0.66
N GLU A 292 6.16 14.74 -1.64
CA GLU A 292 5.94 14.30 -3.03
C GLU A 292 5.64 12.79 -3.06
N GLY A 293 4.57 12.40 -3.77
CA GLY A 293 4.16 11.00 -3.95
C GLY A 293 3.50 10.30 -2.75
N VAL A 294 3.56 10.88 -1.54
CA VAL A 294 2.93 10.29 -0.34
C VAL A 294 1.42 10.14 -0.52
N GLY A 295 0.76 11.14 -1.13
CA GLY A 295 -0.67 11.10 -1.40
C GLY A 295 -1.07 9.95 -2.35
N LEU A 296 -0.28 9.73 -3.42
CA LEU A 296 -0.53 8.63 -4.36
C LEU A 296 -0.41 7.26 -3.70
N LEU A 297 0.58 7.11 -2.80
CA LEU A 297 0.73 5.88 -2.02
C LEU A 297 -0.44 5.70 -1.04
N GLN A 298 -0.90 6.75 -0.35
CA GLN A 298 -2.07 6.66 0.53
C GLN A 298 -3.32 6.27 -0.25
N THR A 299 -3.55 6.84 -1.44
CA THR A 299 -4.65 6.44 -2.32
C THR A 299 -4.53 4.98 -2.75
N PHE A 300 -3.32 4.52 -3.12
CA PHE A 300 -3.09 3.12 -3.45
C PHE A 300 -3.43 2.19 -2.27
N LEU A 301 -2.90 2.49 -1.08
CA LEU A 301 -3.17 1.73 0.15
C LEU A 301 -4.66 1.70 0.50
N ASN A 302 -5.39 2.79 0.25
CA ASN A 302 -6.83 2.82 0.41
C ASN A 302 -7.52 1.84 -0.55
N ILE A 303 -7.13 1.82 -1.83
CA ILE A 303 -7.77 0.98 -2.86
C ILE A 303 -7.39 -0.51 -2.73
N LEU A 304 -6.21 -0.83 -2.18
CA LEU A 304 -5.68 -2.19 -2.11
C LEU A 304 -6.75 -3.22 -1.66
N PRO A 305 -7.02 -4.28 -2.43
CA PRO A 305 -7.99 -5.30 -2.02
C PRO A 305 -7.41 -6.19 -0.92
N LEU A 306 -8.26 -6.95 -0.23
CA LEU A 306 -7.80 -8.04 0.64
C LEU A 306 -7.26 -9.18 -0.23
N ALA A 307 -6.06 -9.70 0.07
CA ALA A 307 -5.48 -10.79 -0.69
C ALA A 307 -6.28 -12.10 -0.53
N SER A 308 -6.90 -12.32 0.65
CA SER A 308 -7.77 -13.47 0.94
C SER A 308 -9.00 -13.56 0.04
N CYS A 309 -9.56 -12.43 -0.42
CA CYS A 309 -10.70 -12.40 -1.31
C CYS A 309 -10.37 -12.91 -2.73
N SER A 310 -9.08 -12.87 -3.13
CA SER A 310 -8.63 -13.39 -4.42
C SER A 310 -8.41 -14.90 -4.44
N ALA A 311 -8.08 -15.52 -3.29
CA ALA A 311 -7.87 -16.97 -3.21
C ALA A 311 -9.17 -17.76 -3.44
N ALA A 312 -10.31 -17.22 -2.99
CA ALA A 312 -11.63 -17.79 -3.26
C ALA A 312 -11.99 -17.82 -4.76
N SER A 313 -11.43 -16.93 -5.58
CA SER A 313 -11.67 -16.91 -7.04
C SER A 313 -10.74 -17.83 -7.84
N LEU A 314 -9.65 -18.32 -7.23
CA LEU A 314 -8.63 -19.17 -7.88
C LEU A 314 -8.75 -20.65 -7.52
N MET A 315 -9.71 -21.01 -6.66
CA MET A 315 -10.10 -22.40 -6.46
C MET A 315 -10.78 -22.91 -7.75
N PRO A 316 -10.29 -23.99 -8.38
CA PRO A 316 -11.00 -24.57 -9.51
C PRO A 316 -12.40 -24.96 -9.05
N LYS A 317 -13.44 -24.43 -9.72
CA LYS A 317 -14.80 -24.96 -9.58
C LYS A 317 -14.73 -26.42 -9.97
N SER A 318 -14.72 -27.32 -8.98
CA SER A 318 -14.87 -28.74 -9.22
C SER A 318 -16.22 -28.96 -9.95
N PRO A 319 -16.27 -29.84 -10.96
CA PRO A 319 -17.54 -30.19 -11.58
C PRO A 319 -18.40 -30.92 -10.54
N THR A 320 -19.64 -30.46 -10.40
CA THR A 320 -20.77 -31.07 -9.67
C THR A 320 -20.53 -32.45 -9.05
N PRO A 321 -20.75 -32.63 -7.74
CA PRO A 321 -21.19 -33.89 -7.22
C PRO A 321 -22.72 -33.89 -7.09
N ALA A 322 -23.35 -34.89 -7.68
CA ALA A 322 -24.66 -35.34 -7.24
C ALA A 322 -24.55 -35.83 -5.78
N SER A 323 -25.63 -35.62 -5.03
CA SER A 323 -25.93 -36.02 -3.65
C SER A 323 -25.41 -35.12 -2.50
N PRO A 324 -26.27 -34.85 -1.48
CA PRO A 324 -25.98 -33.91 -0.40
C PRO A 324 -25.36 -34.62 0.82
N ILE A 325 -24.78 -33.81 1.72
CA ILE A 325 -24.22 -34.16 3.04
C ILE A 325 -22.70 -34.36 3.05
N ALA A 326 -21.97 -33.25 3.11
CA ALA A 326 -20.81 -33.05 3.97
C ALA A 326 -20.61 -31.54 4.11
N SER A 327 -20.75 -31.05 5.34
CA SER A 327 -20.45 -29.68 5.75
C SER A 327 -19.02 -29.29 5.35
N GLU A 328 -18.84 -28.10 4.80
CA GLU A 328 -17.54 -27.51 4.47
C GLU A 328 -16.57 -27.66 5.66
N ASP A 329 -15.41 -28.27 5.39
CA ASP A 329 -14.31 -28.47 6.33
C ASP A 329 -13.88 -27.14 6.99
N GLU A 330 -14.25 -26.93 8.25
CA GLU A 330 -13.56 -25.98 9.13
C GLU A 330 -12.14 -26.49 9.37
N ALA A 331 -11.17 -25.99 8.60
CA ALA A 331 -9.77 -26.22 8.91
C ALA A 331 -9.49 -25.79 10.36
N PRO A 332 -8.75 -26.60 11.16
CA PRO A 332 -8.50 -26.27 12.55
C PRO A 332 -7.81 -24.90 12.66
N LEU A 333 -8.33 -24.04 13.56
CA LEU A 333 -7.78 -22.72 13.84
C LEU A 333 -6.29 -22.86 14.22
N ARG A 334 -5.41 -22.30 13.38
CA ARG A 334 -3.97 -22.23 13.63
C ARG A 334 -3.62 -20.79 13.98
N TYR A 335 -3.00 -20.62 15.15
CA TYR A 335 -2.50 -19.33 15.62
C TYR A 335 -0.98 -19.38 15.70
N ASP A 336 -0.31 -18.46 15.02
CA ASP A 336 1.11 -18.21 15.21
C ASP A 336 1.28 -17.18 16.33
N ILE A 337 1.83 -17.63 17.45
CA ILE A 337 2.05 -16.79 18.64
C ILE A 337 3.34 -15.99 18.42
N ASN A 338 3.19 -14.67 18.23
CA ASN A 338 4.33 -13.77 17.98
C ASN A 338 5.05 -13.33 19.27
N GLU A 339 4.31 -13.04 20.34
CA GLU A 339 4.85 -12.60 21.63
C GLU A 339 4.04 -13.20 22.79
N ILE A 340 4.72 -13.52 23.90
CA ILE A 340 4.10 -14.02 25.14
C ILE A 340 4.49 -13.06 26.26
N PHE A 341 3.50 -12.48 26.93
CA PHE A 341 3.70 -11.59 28.07
C PHE A 341 2.64 -11.84 29.14
N ALA A 342 2.97 -11.46 30.38
CA ALA A 342 2.04 -11.49 31.50
C ALA A 342 1.38 -10.10 31.63
N VAL A 343 0.05 -10.07 31.73
CA VAL A 343 -0.70 -8.87 32.10
C VAL A 343 -0.95 -8.95 33.61
N PRO A 344 -0.56 -7.92 34.38
CA PRO A 344 -0.75 -7.90 35.84
C PRO A 344 -2.23 -7.83 36.25
#